data_AF-C4YR08-F1
#
_entry.id   AF-C4YR08-F1
#
_cell.length_a   1.000
_cell.length_b   1.000
_cell.length_c   1.000
_cell.angle_alpha   90.00
_cell.angle_beta   90.00
_cell.angle_gamma   90.00
#
_symmetry.space_group_name_H-M   'P 1'
#
loop_
_entity.id
_entity.type
_entity.pdbx_description
1 polymer ?
#
loop_
_entity_poly.entity_id
_entity_poly.type
_entity_poly.pdbx_seq_one_letter_code
_entity_poly.pdbx_strand_id
1 'polypeptide(L)'
;MIRLFPKQIRPLSYLTKTTINPVDFQLKIPEQFTPKSLLVLSTPTNLPQVIEDSIKLSQKQDLQLVVAGVDTVVPYSHRNGVSELWLDEPISIGDSALLEE
;
A
#
# COMPACT_ATOMS: atom_id res chain seq x y z
N MET A 1 -17.63 10.38 37.53
CA MET A 1 -16.75 11.45 37.02
C MET A 1 -16.18 10.98 35.69
N ILE A 2 -16.73 11.43 34.57
CA ILE A 2 -16.33 10.97 33.22
C ILE A 2 -15.15 11.84 32.76
N ARG A 3 -13.98 11.22 32.56
CA ARG A 3 -12.82 11.91 31.97
C ARG A 3 -12.97 11.91 30.46
N LEU A 4 -13.37 13.05 29.89
CA LEU A 4 -13.27 13.31 28.46
C LEU A 4 -11.81 13.62 28.14
N PHE A 5 -11.10 12.66 27.55
CA PHE A 5 -9.79 12.93 26.95
C PHE A 5 -10.02 13.64 25.62
N PRO A 6 -9.46 14.83 25.40
CA PRO A 6 -9.53 15.47 24.09
C PRO A 6 -8.83 14.54 23.09
N LYS A 7 -9.57 14.08 22.08
CA LYS A 7 -9.03 13.27 20.99
C LYS A 7 -8.07 14.18 20.21
N GLN A 8 -6.77 13.98 20.40
CA GLN A 8 -5.75 14.76 19.71
C GLN A 8 -5.79 14.34 18.23
N ILE A 9 -6.31 15.23 17.38
CA ILE A 9 -6.38 14.98 15.93
C ILE A 9 -4.97 15.18 15.37
N ARG A 10 -4.26 14.08 15.13
CA ARG A 10 -3.00 14.09 14.40
C ARG A 10 -3.31 14.09 12.89
N PRO A 11 -2.64 14.93 12.08
CA PRO A 11 -2.76 14.84 10.62
C PRO A 11 -2.15 13.53 10.12
N LEU A 12 -2.90 12.83 9.25
CA LEU A 12 -2.45 11.63 8.55
C LEU A 12 -1.32 11.99 7.57
N SER A 13 -0.18 11.32 7.67
CA SER A 13 0.90 11.44 6.69
C SER A 13 0.80 10.28 5.72
N TYR A 14 0.80 10.59 4.42
CA TYR A 14 0.70 9.58 3.39
C TYR A 14 1.57 9.91 2.18
N LEU A 15 1.94 8.89 1.43
CA LEU A 15 2.62 9.02 0.16
C LEU A 15 2.04 8.04 -0.86
N THR A 16 1.60 8.56 -2.00
CA THR A 16 1.13 7.76 -3.13
C THR A 16 2.13 7.83 -4.28
N LYS A 17 2.38 6.70 -4.94
CA LYS A 17 3.24 6.64 -6.11
C LYS A 17 2.73 5.61 -7.08
N THR A 18 2.68 5.94 -8.37
CA THR A 18 2.45 4.95 -9.42
C THR A 18 3.62 4.92 -10.38
N THR A 19 4.11 3.72 -10.67
CA THR A 19 5.16 3.45 -11.64
C THR A 19 4.54 2.72 -12.84
N ILE A 20 4.61 3.33 -14.02
CA ILE A 20 4.13 2.76 -15.28
C ILE A 20 5.31 2.10 -16.00
N ASN A 21 5.09 0.94 -16.62
CA ASN A 21 6.11 0.17 -17.34
C ASN A 21 7.43 -0.02 -16.54
N PRO A 22 7.37 -0.53 -15.30
CA PRO A 22 8.57 -0.80 -14.54
C PRO A 22 9.46 -1.84 -15.26
N VAL A 23 10.77 -1.62 -15.21
CA VAL A 23 11.79 -2.58 -15.70
C VAL A 23 12.48 -3.25 -14.51
N ASP A 24 12.95 -2.45 -13.54
CA ASP A 24 13.59 -2.92 -12.30
C ASP A 24 12.83 -2.38 -11.08
N PHE A 25 11.58 -2.80 -10.93
CA PHE A 25 10.75 -2.34 -9.80
C PHE A 25 11.31 -2.81 -8.46
N GLN A 26 11.33 -1.90 -7.48
CA GLN A 26 11.65 -2.20 -6.10
C GLN A 26 10.77 -1.36 -5.17
N LEU A 27 10.12 -2.02 -4.20
CA LEU A 27 9.44 -1.28 -3.13
C LEU A 27 10.47 -0.64 -2.19
N LYS A 28 10.36 0.68 -2.03
CA LYS A 28 11.25 1.47 -1.18
C LYS A 28 10.44 2.24 -0.15
N ILE A 29 10.83 2.09 1.11
CA ILE A 29 10.22 2.79 2.24
C ILE A 29 10.42 4.31 2.06
N PRO A 30 9.35 5.12 2.20
CA PRO A 30 9.47 6.58 2.15
C PRO A 30 10.33 7.11 3.30
N GLU A 31 11.15 8.12 3.03
CA GLU A 31 12.02 8.77 4.03
C GLU A 31 11.30 9.90 4.78
N GLN A 32 10.16 10.37 4.26
CA GLN A 32 9.42 11.54 4.77
C GLN A 32 8.71 11.27 6.10
N PHE A 33 8.39 10.02 6.41
CA PHE A 33 7.72 9.59 7.64
C PHE A 33 8.01 8.12 7.93
N THR A 34 7.67 7.64 9.13
CA THR A 34 7.76 6.22 9.48
C THR A 34 6.44 5.51 9.10
N PRO A 35 6.40 4.73 8.01
CA PRO A 35 5.18 4.07 7.60
C PRO A 35 4.81 2.94 8.57
N LYS A 36 3.52 2.75 8.77
CA LYS A 36 2.93 1.63 9.51
C LYS A 36 2.13 0.70 8.63
N SER A 37 1.72 1.16 7.46
CA SER A 37 1.07 0.32 6.47
C SER A 37 1.41 0.70 5.03
N LEU A 38 1.21 -0.27 4.15
CA LEU A 38 1.39 -0.17 2.71
C LEU A 38 0.28 -0.95 2.00
N LEU A 39 -0.40 -0.27 1.07
CA LEU A 39 -1.25 -0.89 0.05
C LEU A 39 -0.54 -0.83 -1.30
N VAL A 40 -0.36 -1.98 -1.95
CA VAL A 40 0.22 -2.08 -3.29
C VAL A 40 -0.78 -2.73 -4.25
N LEU A 41 -1.06 -2.03 -5.35
CA LEU A 41 -1.86 -2.53 -6.46
C LEU A 41 -0.91 -2.80 -7.64
N SER A 42 -0.92 -4.02 -8.16
CA SER A 42 0.01 -4.43 -9.21
C SER A 42 -0.69 -5.12 -10.35
N THR A 43 -0.34 -4.77 -11.58
CA THR A 43 -0.78 -5.53 -12.76
C THR A 43 -0.13 -6.92 -12.77
N PRO A 44 -0.76 -7.96 -13.36
CA PRO A 44 -0.29 -9.34 -13.27
C PRO A 44 1.19 -9.55 -13.63
N THR A 45 1.71 -8.80 -14.61
CA THR A 45 3.12 -8.86 -15.04
C THR A 45 4.13 -8.55 -13.93
N ASN A 46 3.78 -7.69 -12.98
CA ASN A 46 4.67 -7.24 -11.90
C ASN A 46 4.36 -7.91 -10.57
N LEU A 47 3.21 -8.58 -10.45
CA LEU A 47 2.70 -9.11 -9.19
C LEU A 47 3.67 -10.07 -8.48
N PRO A 48 4.37 -11.01 -9.18
CA PRO A 48 5.33 -11.90 -8.52
C PRO A 48 6.46 -11.14 -7.80
N GLN A 49 7.07 -10.15 -8.46
CA GLN A 49 8.14 -9.34 -7.87
C GLN A 49 7.61 -8.49 -6.70
N VAL A 50 6.41 -7.90 -6.85
CA VAL A 50 5.78 -7.11 -5.79
C VAL A 50 5.52 -7.95 -4.53
N ILE A 51 5.07 -9.20 -4.69
CA ILE A 51 4.85 -10.12 -3.58
C ILE A 51 6.18 -10.42 -2.88
N GLU A 52 7.24 -10.74 -3.63
CA GLU A 52 8.56 -11.04 -3.06
C GLU A 52 9.13 -9.84 -2.28
N ASP A 53 9.06 -8.64 -2.85
CA ASP A 53 9.50 -7.41 -2.19
C ASP A 53 8.68 -7.10 -0.93
N SER A 54 7.37 -7.33 -0.98
CA SER A 54 6.48 -7.13 0.16
C SER A 54 6.81 -8.07 1.31
N ILE A 55 7.12 -9.35 1.02
CA ILE A 55 7.58 -10.32 2.03
C ILE A 55 8.91 -9.87 2.64
N LYS A 56 9.86 -9.42 1.82
CA LYS A 56 11.15 -8.91 2.33
C LYS A 56 10.97 -7.67 3.22
N LEU A 57 10.02 -6.81 2.89
CA LEU A 57 9.69 -5.63 3.68
C LEU A 57 9.03 -5.99 5.01
N SER A 58 8.04 -6.89 5.01
CA SER A 58 7.34 -7.33 6.24
C SER A 58 8.28 -8.01 7.24
N GLN A 59 9.33 -8.67 6.76
CA GLN A 59 10.34 -9.29 7.61
C GLN A 59 11.33 -8.29 8.23
N LYS A 60 11.53 -7.14 7.60
CA LYS A 60 12.50 -6.11 8.06
C LYS A 60 11.87 -5.08 8.98
N GLN A 61 10.59 -4.80 8.83
CA GLN A 61 9.86 -3.81 9.61
C GLN A 61 8.49 -4.35 10.01
N ASP A 62 8.01 -3.92 11.17
CA ASP A 62 6.65 -4.16 11.62
C ASP A 62 5.66 -3.30 10.79
N LEU A 63 5.42 -3.74 9.55
CA LEU A 63 4.63 -3.02 8.54
C LEU A 63 3.42 -3.87 8.13
N GLN A 64 2.22 -3.29 8.22
CA GLN A 64 1.02 -3.92 7.69
C GLN A 64 0.97 -3.80 6.16
N LEU A 65 0.87 -4.93 5.47
CA LEU A 65 0.95 -4.98 4.02
C LEU A 65 -0.31 -5.58 3.40
N VAL A 66 -0.84 -4.89 2.39
CA VAL A 66 -1.90 -5.40 1.52
C VAL A 66 -1.40 -5.33 0.09
N VAL A 67 -1.39 -6.49 -0.58
CA VAL A 67 -1.03 -6.59 -2.01
C VAL A 67 -2.26 -7.09 -2.75
N ALA A 68 -2.65 -6.40 -3.82
CA ALA A 68 -3.74 -6.81 -4.69
C ALA A 68 -3.34 -6.77 -6.17
N GLY A 69 -3.79 -7.79 -6.90
CA GLY A 69 -3.72 -7.82 -8.36
C GLY A 69 -4.85 -6.97 -8.95
N VAL A 70 -4.53 -6.14 -9.96
CA VAL A 70 -5.52 -5.33 -10.69
C VAL A 70 -5.27 -5.42 -12.20
N ASP A 71 -6.31 -5.30 -13.02
CA ASP A 71 -6.15 -5.36 -14.48
C ASP A 71 -5.38 -4.15 -15.04
N THR A 72 -5.57 -2.99 -14.42
CA THR A 72 -4.95 -1.73 -14.85
C THR A 72 -4.65 -0.82 -13.67
N VAL A 73 -3.62 0.01 -13.80
CA VAL A 73 -3.31 1.09 -12.86
C VAL A 73 -3.55 2.47 -13.49
N VAL A 74 -3.76 3.46 -12.64
CA VAL A 74 -3.82 4.88 -13.03
C VAL A 74 -2.42 5.47 -13.20
N PRO A 75 -2.25 6.57 -13.94
CA PRO A 75 -3.21 7.20 -14.84
C PRO A 75 -3.47 6.36 -16.11
N TYR A 76 -4.54 6.69 -16.85
CA TYR A 76 -4.82 6.16 -18.20
C TYR A 76 -4.95 4.63 -18.36
N SER A 77 -5.30 3.90 -17.30
CA SER A 77 -5.59 2.45 -17.37
C SER A 77 -4.44 1.62 -17.97
N HIS A 78 -3.20 1.92 -17.55
CA HIS A 78 -2.03 1.15 -17.98
C HIS A 78 -2.12 -0.30 -17.49
N ARG A 79 -1.91 -1.26 -18.40
CA ARG A 79 -1.89 -2.71 -18.14
C ARG A 79 -0.53 -3.23 -17.66
N ASN A 80 0.44 -2.33 -17.48
CA ASN A 80 1.73 -2.64 -16.90
C ASN A 80 2.11 -1.52 -15.92
N GLY A 81 1.93 -1.77 -14.64
CA GLY A 81 2.39 -0.85 -13.61
C GLY A 81 2.10 -1.31 -12.20
N VAL A 82 2.57 -0.50 -11.26
CA VAL A 82 2.44 -0.72 -9.82
C VAL A 82 2.08 0.60 -9.15
N SER A 83 1.02 0.60 -8.34
CA SER A 83 0.61 1.74 -7.51
C SER A 83 0.80 1.42 -6.04
N GLU A 84 1.33 2.38 -5.30
CA GLU A 84 1.72 2.27 -3.90
C GLU A 84 1.01 3.37 -3.11
N LEU A 85 0.47 3.02 -1.93
CA LEU A 85 -0.03 3.94 -0.92
C LEU A 85 0.61 3.60 0.42
N TRP A 86 1.45 4.50 0.91
CA TRP A 86 2.13 4.43 2.19
C TRP A 86 1.41 5.32 3.21
N LEU A 87 1.23 4.84 4.43
CA LEU A 87 0.54 5.56 5.51
C LEU A 87 1.33 5.47 6.83
N ASP A 88 1.33 6.53 7.62
CA ASP A 88 1.89 6.55 8.99
C ASP A 88 0.96 5.94 10.05
N GLU A 89 -0.16 5.38 9.61
CA GLU A 89 -1.16 4.66 10.41
C GLU A 89 -1.46 3.26 9.83
N PRO A 90 -1.90 2.29 10.66
CA PRO A 90 -2.39 0.99 10.18
C PRO A 90 -3.64 1.14 9.29
N ILE A 91 -3.82 0.23 8.34
CA ILE A 91 -5.02 0.16 7.50
C ILE A 91 -6.04 -0.80 8.14
N SER A 92 -7.32 -0.48 8.02
CA SER A 92 -8.40 -1.45 8.21
C SER A 92 -9.19 -1.57 6.91
N ILE A 93 -9.46 -2.80 6.49
CA ILE A 93 -10.42 -3.07 5.42
C ILE A 93 -11.76 -3.25 6.13
N GLY A 94 -12.67 -2.29 5.94
CA GLY A 94 -13.95 -2.25 6.65
C GLY A 94 -14.88 -3.37 6.17
N ASP A 95 -15.42 -3.22 4.97
CA ASP A 95 -16.31 -4.19 4.35
C ASP A 95 -15.60 -4.85 3.17
N SER A 96 -15.57 -6.19 3.16
CA SER A 96 -15.13 -6.97 2.00
C SER A 96 -16.27 -7.86 1.52
N ALA A 97 -16.47 -7.87 0.20
CA ALA A 97 -17.41 -8.76 -0.46
C ALA A 97 -16.62 -9.78 -1.28
N LEU A 98 -16.89 -11.06 -1.05
CA LEU A 98 -16.46 -12.09 -1.99
C LEU A 98 -17.38 -12.00 -3.20
N LEU A 99 -16.80 -11.78 -4.37
CA LEU A 99 -17.56 -11.82 -5.63
C LEU A 99 -17.78 -13.30 -6.01
N GLU A 100 -19.01 -13.65 -6.36
CA GLU A 100 -19.33 -14.94 -6.99
C GLU A 100 -18.78 -14.95 -8.43
N GLU A 101 -18.42 -16.13 -8.95
CA GLU A 101 -17.86 -16.31 -10.30
C GLU A 101 -18.86 -15.96 -11.42
#